data_AF-A0A8T0U0T4-F1
#
_entry.id   AF-A0A8T0U0T4-F1
#
_cell.length_a   1.000
_cell.length_b   1.000
_cell.length_c   1.000
_cell.angle_alpha   90.00
_cell.angle_beta   90.00
_cell.angle_gamma   90.00
#
_symmetry.space_group_name_H-M   'P 1'
#
loop_
_entity.id
_entity.type
_entity.pdbx_description
1 polymer ?
#
loop_
_entity_poly.entity_id
_entity_poly.type
_entity_poly.pdbx_seq_one_letter_code
_entity_poly.pdbx_strand_id
1 'polypeptide(L)'
;MGGGGEGGEGMEVDNLSRGAVAAMSRQLGAEALRPVLQLLDAPRPLLAVSPPAARRYRLALSDGADLQLGVLAAPLNHLVTAGALRRGTVVRVLEYFSGVIQNQR
;
A
#
# COMPACT_ATOMS: atom_id res chain seq x y z
N MET A 1 -8.26 27.70 -37.11
CA MET A 1 -7.91 28.28 -35.79
C MET A 1 -8.35 27.28 -34.74
N GLY A 2 -7.41 26.46 -34.26
CA GLY A 2 -7.69 25.42 -33.28
C GLY A 2 -6.53 25.39 -32.30
N GLY A 3 -6.85 25.45 -31.01
CA GLY A 3 -5.87 25.47 -29.92
C GLY A 3 -6.55 25.86 -28.62
N GLY A 4 -7.53 25.04 -28.20
CA GLY A 4 -8.22 25.19 -26.92
C GLY A 4 -7.48 24.47 -25.79
N GLY A 5 -7.56 25.09 -24.59
CA GLY A 5 -7.47 24.52 -23.24
C GLY A 5 -6.17 23.81 -22.87
N GLU A 6 -5.31 24.35 -22.01
CA GLU A 6 -5.49 24.51 -20.54
C GLU A 6 -6.04 23.28 -19.83
N GLY A 7 -5.35 22.90 -18.75
CA GLY A 7 -5.83 21.92 -17.79
C GLY A 7 -5.01 20.64 -17.76
N GLY A 8 -3.75 20.73 -17.35
CA GLY A 8 -3.12 19.61 -16.66
C GLY A 8 -3.83 19.42 -15.32
N GLU A 9 -5.01 18.80 -15.35
CA GLU A 9 -5.74 18.32 -14.18
C GLU A 9 -4.78 17.40 -13.43
N GLY A 10 -4.15 17.95 -12.38
CA GLY A 10 -3.48 17.14 -11.39
C GLY A 10 -4.50 16.14 -10.90
N MET A 11 -4.25 14.85 -11.16
CA MET A 11 -5.04 13.73 -10.66
C MET A 11 -5.56 14.08 -9.25
N GLU A 12 -6.85 14.36 -9.16
CA GLU A 12 -7.55 14.43 -7.90
C GLU A 12 -7.29 13.07 -7.25
N VAL A 13 -6.50 13.08 -6.17
CA VAL A 13 -6.15 11.86 -5.44
C VAL A 13 -7.43 11.37 -4.79
N ASP A 14 -8.15 10.51 -5.52
CA ASP A 14 -9.32 9.78 -5.06
C ASP A 14 -9.18 9.46 -3.57
N ASN A 15 -10.05 10.10 -2.77
CA ASN A 15 -10.00 10.17 -1.33
C ASN A 15 -9.43 8.90 -0.67
N LEU A 16 -8.23 9.01 -0.10
CA LEU A 16 -7.68 7.98 0.77
C LEU A 16 -8.73 7.60 1.81
N SER A 17 -8.84 6.31 2.12
CA SER A 17 -9.85 5.78 3.02
C SER A 17 -9.53 6.11 4.48
N ARG A 18 -9.63 7.39 4.85
CA ARG A 18 -9.22 7.94 6.15
C ARG A 18 -9.80 7.15 7.33
N GLY A 19 -8.94 6.71 8.25
CA GLY A 19 -9.29 5.90 9.41
C GLY A 19 -9.36 4.39 9.13
N ALA A 20 -9.18 3.96 7.88
CA ALA A 20 -9.18 2.54 7.53
C ALA A 20 -8.01 1.79 8.17
N VAL A 21 -6.83 2.39 8.34
CA VAL A 21 -5.69 1.71 8.97
C VAL A 21 -6.06 1.25 10.39
N ALA A 22 -6.66 2.15 11.19
CA ALA A 22 -7.14 1.81 12.52
C ALA A 22 -8.23 0.73 12.48
N ALA A 23 -9.17 0.81 11.53
CA ALA A 23 -10.25 -0.17 11.37
C ALA A 23 -9.74 -1.57 10.95
N MET A 24 -8.76 -1.65 10.05
CA MET A 24 -8.14 -2.90 9.59
C MET A 24 -7.54 -3.72 10.74
N SER A 25 -7.01 -3.05 11.76
CA SER A 25 -6.41 -3.71 12.94
C SER A 25 -7.44 -4.33 13.89
N ARG A 26 -8.67 -3.82 13.89
CA ARG A 26 -9.77 -4.22 14.79
C ARG A 26 -10.68 -5.28 14.18
N GLN A 27 -10.56 -5.52 12.87
CA GLN A 27 -11.38 -6.46 12.14
C GLN A 27 -10.99 -7.91 12.51
N LEU A 28 -11.82 -8.58 13.30
CA LEU A 28 -11.76 -10.03 13.55
C LEU A 28 -12.97 -10.67 12.85
N GLY A 29 -12.75 -11.31 11.70
CA GLY A 29 -13.75 -12.19 11.06
C GLY A 29 -14.92 -11.52 10.31
N ALA A 30 -14.95 -10.19 10.16
CA ALA A 30 -15.89 -9.50 9.28
C ALA A 30 -15.32 -9.33 7.85
N GLU A 31 -16.20 -9.04 6.87
CA GLU A 31 -15.84 -8.83 5.46
C GLU A 31 -14.63 -7.88 5.35
N ALA A 32 -13.57 -8.29 4.64
CA ALA A 32 -12.33 -7.54 4.57
C ALA A 32 -12.58 -6.17 3.94
N LEU A 33 -12.16 -5.10 4.63
CA LEU A 33 -12.23 -3.75 4.10
C LEU A 33 -11.44 -3.67 2.78
N ARG A 34 -11.89 -2.85 1.83
CA ARG A 34 -11.15 -2.61 0.58
C ARG A 34 -10.61 -1.18 0.48
N PRO A 35 -9.76 -0.73 1.42
CA PRO A 35 -9.39 0.67 1.53
C PRO A 35 -8.45 1.11 0.42
N VAL A 36 -8.52 2.39 0.09
CA VAL A 36 -7.58 3.10 -0.76
C VAL A 36 -6.52 3.75 0.14
N LEU A 37 -5.28 3.32 -0.03
CA LEU A 37 -4.13 3.74 0.79
C LEU A 37 -3.01 4.25 -0.13
N GLN A 38 -2.14 5.10 0.40
CA GLN A 38 -0.95 5.60 -0.29
C GLN A 38 0.32 4.98 0.26
N LEU A 39 1.26 4.65 -0.62
CA LEU A 39 2.63 4.31 -0.22
C LEU A 39 3.38 5.59 0.19
N LEU A 40 3.76 5.69 1.47
CA LEU A 40 4.57 6.81 1.93
C LEU A 40 6.04 6.68 1.54
N ASP A 41 6.54 5.45 1.40
CA ASP A 41 7.93 5.18 1.02
C ASP A 41 8.03 4.12 -0.07
N ALA A 42 9.18 4.09 -0.74
CA ALA A 42 9.49 3.03 -1.68
C ALA A 42 9.53 1.66 -0.96
N PRO A 43 8.96 0.60 -1.55
CA PRO A 43 9.03 -0.75 -0.98
C PRO A 43 10.47 -1.17 -0.68
N ARG A 44 10.72 -1.73 0.51
CA ARG A 44 12.06 -2.16 0.92
C ARG A 44 12.13 -3.66 1.18
N PRO A 45 13.14 -4.39 0.66
CA PRO A 45 13.36 -5.79 1.03
C PRO A 45 13.54 -5.93 2.55
N LEU A 46 12.90 -6.93 3.17
CA LEU A 46 13.14 -7.27 4.57
C LEU A 46 14.53 -7.89 4.79
N LEU A 47 14.99 -8.68 3.83
CA LEU A 47 16.34 -9.25 3.81
C LEU A 47 17.05 -8.84 2.50
N ALA A 48 18.28 -8.36 2.64
CA ALA A 48 19.08 -7.89 1.52
C ALA A 48 19.44 -9.03 0.54
N VAL A 49 19.60 -10.27 1.02
CA VAL A 49 20.20 -11.38 0.25
C VAL A 49 19.17 -12.31 -0.41
N SER A 50 17.86 -12.09 -0.21
CA SER A 50 16.85 -12.98 -0.80
C SER A 50 16.69 -12.79 -2.31
N PRO A 51 16.54 -13.88 -3.10
CA PRO A 51 16.27 -13.79 -4.53
C PRO A 51 14.92 -13.08 -4.78
N PRO A 52 14.76 -12.35 -5.90
CA PRO A 52 13.57 -11.51 -6.15
C PRO A 52 12.23 -12.24 -5.98
N ALA A 53 12.16 -13.50 -6.40
CA ALA A 53 10.96 -14.33 -6.31
C ALA A 53 10.56 -14.71 -4.88
N ALA A 54 11.53 -14.84 -3.95
CA ALA A 54 11.29 -15.17 -2.55
C ALA A 54 11.36 -13.95 -1.62
N ARG A 55 11.59 -12.76 -2.18
CA ARG A 55 11.82 -11.54 -1.40
C ARG A 55 10.52 -11.10 -0.73
N ARG A 56 10.60 -10.69 0.53
CA ARG A 56 9.49 -10.07 1.23
C ARG A 56 9.74 -8.57 1.26
N TYR A 57 8.84 -7.79 0.66
CA TYR A 57 8.95 -6.32 0.66
C TYR A 57 8.09 -5.73 1.76
N ARG A 58 8.69 -4.85 2.57
CA ARG A 58 7.98 -4.00 3.52
C ARG A 58 7.38 -2.82 2.78
N LEU A 59 6.13 -2.52 3.10
CA LEU A 59 5.38 -1.35 2.63
C LEU A 59 5.06 -0.45 3.81
N ALA A 60 5.13 0.86 3.59
CA ALA A 60 4.61 1.88 4.48
C ALA A 60 3.36 2.47 3.84
N LEU A 61 2.19 2.15 4.37
CA LEU A 61 0.89 2.53 3.83
C LEU A 61 0.22 3.55 4.74
N SER A 62 -0.42 4.55 4.16
CA SER A 62 -1.20 5.54 4.90
C SER A 62 -2.58 5.74 4.29
N ASP A 63 -3.55 5.98 5.14
CA ASP A 63 -4.90 6.42 4.76
C ASP A 63 -5.08 7.95 4.84
N GLY A 64 -4.00 8.70 5.08
CA GLY A 64 -4.00 10.16 5.28
C GLY A 64 -4.22 10.60 6.73
N ALA A 65 -4.53 9.68 7.65
CA ALA A 65 -4.59 9.95 9.09
C ALA A 65 -3.56 9.11 9.88
N ASP A 66 -3.48 7.83 9.55
CA ASP A 66 -2.64 6.84 10.23
C ASP A 66 -1.66 6.17 9.25
N LEU A 67 -0.64 5.52 9.82
CA LEU A 67 0.37 4.76 9.09
C LEU A 67 0.35 3.30 9.55
N GLN A 68 0.43 2.38 8.60
CA GLN A 68 0.63 0.95 8.85
C GLN A 68 1.86 0.45 8.08
N LEU A 69 2.68 -0.36 8.75
CA LEU A 69 3.69 -1.18 8.07
C LEU A 69 3.09 -2.54 7.70
N GLY A 70 3.28 -2.94 6.45
CA GLY A 70 2.81 -4.22 5.92
C GLY A 70 3.91 -4.96 5.16
N VAL A 71 3.64 -6.23 4.85
CA VAL A 71 4.50 -7.05 3.98
C VAL A 71 3.71 -7.41 2.73
N LEU A 72 4.28 -7.12 1.57
CA LEU A 72 3.69 -7.48 0.29
C LEU A 72 3.70 -9.01 0.12
N ALA A 73 2.57 -9.56 -0.33
CA ALA A 73 2.48 -10.97 -0.66
C ALA A 73 3.42 -11.31 -1.83
N ALA A 74 4.14 -12.44 -1.73
CA ALA A 74 5.15 -12.83 -2.72
C ALA A 74 4.65 -12.86 -4.18
N PRO A 75 3.40 -13.29 -4.49
CA PRO A 75 2.87 -13.22 -5.86
C PRO A 75 2.84 -11.81 -6.45
N LEU A 76 2.79 -10.77 -5.61
CA LEU A 76 2.73 -9.36 -6.00
C LEU A 76 4.12 -8.70 -6.08
N ASN A 77 5.21 -9.43 -5.81
CA ASN A 77 6.57 -8.89 -5.88
C ASN A 77 6.92 -8.27 -7.23
N HIS A 78 6.32 -8.78 -8.31
CA HIS A 78 6.50 -8.27 -9.66
C HIS A 78 6.12 -6.78 -9.78
N LEU A 79 5.19 -6.28 -8.96
CA LEU A 79 4.79 -4.86 -8.95
C LEU A 79 5.90 -3.94 -8.44
N VAL A 80 6.76 -4.45 -7.54
CA VAL A 80 7.94 -3.70 -7.08
C VAL A 80 9.03 -3.74 -8.14
N THR A 81 9.32 -4.92 -8.70
CA THR A 81 10.39 -5.08 -9.70
C THR A 81 10.08 -4.37 -11.02
N ALA A 82 8.80 -4.25 -11.38
CA ALA A 82 8.34 -3.47 -12.53
C ALA A 82 8.25 -1.96 -12.27
N GLY A 83 8.50 -1.50 -11.03
CA GLY A 83 8.43 -0.07 -10.66
C GLY A 83 7.02 0.49 -10.48
N ALA A 84 5.98 -0.34 -10.52
CA ALA A 84 4.59 0.09 -10.33
C ALA A 84 4.31 0.54 -8.89
N LEU A 85 4.96 -0.09 -7.91
CA LEU A 85 4.92 0.33 -6.51
C LEU A 85 6.12 1.21 -6.17
N ARG A 86 5.85 2.51 -6.00
CA ARG A 86 6.84 3.54 -5.63
C ARG A 86 6.24 4.48 -4.58
N ARG A 87 7.08 5.34 -4.01
CA ARG A 87 6.62 6.40 -3.11
C ARG A 87 5.55 7.24 -3.82
N GLY A 88 4.44 7.49 -3.13
CA GLY A 88 3.30 8.25 -3.62
C GLY A 88 2.25 7.42 -4.37
N THR A 89 2.54 6.16 -4.72
CA THR A 89 1.55 5.29 -5.39
C THR A 89 0.33 5.10 -4.49
N VAL A 90 -0.86 5.33 -5.04
CA VAL A 90 -2.14 5.04 -4.40
C VAL A 90 -2.60 3.65 -4.83
N VAL A 91 -2.98 2.82 -3.87
CA VAL A 91 -3.39 1.43 -4.07
C VAL A 91 -4.71 1.15 -3.37
N ARG A 92 -5.55 0.33 -4.00
CA ARG A 92 -6.68 -0.31 -3.31
C ARG A 92 -6.24 -1.65 -2.77
N VAL A 93 -6.28 -1.82 -1.45
CA VAL A 93 -6.03 -3.11 -0.82
C VAL A 93 -7.29 -3.97 -1.00
N LEU A 94 -7.17 -5.12 -1.67
CA LEU A 94 -8.29 -6.04 -1.88
C LEU A 94 -8.35 -7.14 -0.83
N GLU A 95 -7.17 -7.63 -0.45
CA GLU A 95 -7.00 -8.71 0.50
C GLU A 95 -5.81 -8.39 1.40
N TYR A 96 -5.97 -8.63 2.70
CA TYR A 96 -4.94 -8.46 3.69
C TYR A 96 -5.18 -9.41 4.85
N PHE A 97 -4.09 -9.74 5.56
CA PHE A 97 -4.14 -10.48 6.80
C PHE A 97 -3.60 -9.58 7.90
N SER A 98 -4.42 -9.27 8.90
CA SER A 98 -3.97 -8.64 10.13
C SER A 98 -3.73 -9.74 11.16
N GLY A 99 -2.51 -9.77 11.72
CA GLY A 99 -2.13 -10.70 12.76
C GLY A 99 -1.34 -9.96 13.82
N VAL A 100 -1.65 -10.21 15.09
CA VAL A 100 -0.80 -9.75 16.19
C VAL A 100 0.34 -10.74 16.30
N ILE A 101 1.56 -10.33 15.99
CA ILE A 101 2.75 -11.11 16.36
C ILE A 101 2.94 -10.91 17.87
N GLN A 102 2.31 -11.77 18.67
CA GLN A 102 2.46 -11.80 20.12
C GLN A 102 3.84 -12.37 20.50
N ASN A 103 4.94 -11.64 20.28
CA ASN A 103 6.24 -11.88 20.93
C ASN A 103 7.28 -10.77 20.62
N GLN A 104 6.95 -9.50 20.85
CA GLN A 104 7.96 -8.43 20.86
C GLN A 104 8.19 -8.01 22.32
N ARG A 105 9.04 -8.75 23.03
CA ARG A 105 9.72 -8.30 24.25
C ARG A 105 11.19 -8.12 23.92
#